data_AF-A0AAW9HYW2-F1
#
_entry.id   AF-A0AAW9HYW2-F1
#
_cell.length_a   1.000
_cell.length_b   1.000
_cell.length_c   1.000
_cell.angle_alpha   90.00
_cell.angle_beta   90.00
_cell.angle_gamma   90.00
#
_symmetry.space_group_name_H-M   'P 1'
#
loop_
_entity.id
_entity.type
_entity.pdbx_description
1 polymer ?
#
loop_
_entity_poly.entity_id
_entity_poly.type
_entity_poly.pdbx_seq_one_letter_code
_entity_poly.pdbx_strand_id
1 'polypeptide(L)'
;SLDRIIIEPSGVAMLSDIIKLCQDICKYSKKEMIINNVITIVDLCNFYEYEDNFGNFYLNQIKNANIILLSHFKEVDKSDMEIIVDKLSNYNENAYIIEEDWYFVKELKLKHYIEALEINRV
;
A
#
# COMPACT_ATOMS: atom_id res chain seq x y z
N SER A 1 -22.50 -2.72 13.50
CA SER A 1 -22.48 -3.08 12.07
C SER A 1 -21.04 -3.42 11.71
N LEU A 2 -20.80 -4.29 10.73
CA LEU A 2 -19.44 -4.42 10.17
C LEU A 2 -19.29 -3.26 9.18
N ASP A 3 -18.53 -2.23 9.56
CA ASP A 3 -18.42 -1.01 8.76
C ASP A 3 -17.26 -1.09 7.74
N ARG A 4 -16.32 -2.03 7.92
CA ARG A 4 -15.13 -2.21 7.08
C ARG A 4 -14.72 -3.67 7.00
N ILE A 5 -14.16 -4.06 5.85
CA ILE A 5 -13.52 -5.36 5.62
C ILE A 5 -12.04 -5.09 5.34
N ILE A 6 -11.15 -5.84 6.00
CA ILE A 6 -9.72 -5.83 5.74
C ILE A 6 -9.37 -7.16 5.09
N ILE A 7 -8.66 -7.11 3.96
CA ILE A 7 -8.19 -8.28 3.23
C ILE A 7 -6.67 -8.21 3.20
N GLU A 8 -6.02 -9.20 3.80
CA GLU A 8 -4.58 -9.40 3.69
C GLU A 8 -4.30 -10.47 2.62
N PRO A 9 -3.72 -10.12 1.47
CA PRO A 9 -3.36 -11.08 0.43
C PRO A 9 -2.04 -11.80 0.77
N SER A 10 -1.87 -13.05 0.32
CA SER A 10 -0.70 -13.88 0.64
C SER A 10 0.60 -13.49 -0.08
N GLY A 11 0.58 -12.49 -0.96
CA GLY A 11 1.74 -12.09 -1.79
C GLY A 11 1.99 -12.97 -3.03
N VAL A 12 1.20 -14.03 -3.24
CA VAL A 12 1.35 -14.93 -4.42
C VAL A 12 0.55 -14.45 -5.64
N ALA A 13 -0.53 -13.71 -5.42
CA ALA A 13 -1.38 -13.18 -6.48
C ALA A 13 -1.06 -11.71 -6.78
N MET A 14 -1.31 -11.27 -8.02
CA MET A 14 -1.20 -9.86 -8.39
C MET A 14 -2.28 -9.04 -7.68
N LEU A 15 -1.89 -7.91 -7.11
CA LEU A 15 -2.81 -7.01 -6.42
C LEU A 15 -3.92 -6.51 -7.36
N SER A 16 -3.60 -6.27 -8.63
CA SER A 16 -4.59 -5.90 -9.65
C SER A 16 -5.70 -6.95 -9.80
N ASP A 17 -5.38 -8.24 -9.71
CA ASP A 17 -6.38 -9.31 -9.82
C ASP A 17 -7.29 -9.35 -8.59
N ILE A 18 -6.72 -9.12 -7.41
CA ILE A 18 -7.47 -9.04 -6.15
C ILE A 18 -8.40 -7.83 -6.16
N ILE A 19 -7.92 -6.67 -6.60
CA ILE A 19 -8.74 -5.46 -6.76
C ILE A 19 -9.90 -5.74 -7.71
N LYS A 20 -9.63 -6.32 -8.88
CA LYS A 20 -10.67 -6.65 -9.87
C LYS A 20 -11.71 -7.60 -9.30
N LEU A 21 -11.29 -8.66 -8.60
CA LEU A 21 -12.18 -9.59 -7.92
C LEU A 21 -13.06 -8.88 -6.88
N CYS A 22 -12.47 -8.00 -6.06
CA CYS A 22 -13.21 -7.24 -5.06
C CYS A 22 -14.21 -6.27 -5.72
N GLN A 23 -13.84 -5.61 -6.81
CA GLN A 23 -14.72 -4.73 -7.58
C GLN A 23 -15.92 -5.51 -8.13
N ASP A 24 -15.68 -6.71 -8.67
CA ASP A 24 -16.76 -7.55 -9.20
C ASP A 24 -17.70 -8.00 -8.08
N ILE A 25 -17.18 -8.40 -6.91
CA ILE A 25 -18.01 -8.70 -5.72
C ILE A 25 -18.85 -7.48 -5.32
N CYS A 26 -18.27 -6.28 -5.31
CA CYS A 26 -18.99 -5.05 -4.97
C CYS A 26 -20.14 -4.77 -5.96
N LYS A 27 -19.92 -4.97 -7.27
CA LYS A 27 -20.95 -4.76 -8.30
C LYS A 27 -22.15 -5.69 -8.16
N TYR A 28 -21.93 -6.94 -7.74
CA TYR A 28 -22.99 -7.95 -7.63
C TYR A 28 -23.60 -8.05 -6.22
N SER A 29 -23.05 -7.31 -5.25
CA SER A 29 -23.59 -7.26 -3.89
C SER A 29 -24.93 -6.51 -3.85
N LYS A 30 -25.84 -6.99 -3.00
CA LYS A 30 -27.08 -6.26 -2.67
C LYS A 30 -26.85 -5.08 -1.74
N LYS A 31 -25.69 -5.01 -1.11
CA LYS A 31 -25.27 -3.91 -0.23
C LYS A 31 -24.26 -3.05 -0.97
N GLU A 32 -24.37 -1.74 -0.79
CA GLU A 32 -23.37 -0.81 -1.29
C GLU A 32 -22.03 -1.10 -0.61
N MET A 33 -21.04 -1.45 -1.43
CA MET A 33 -19.68 -1.75 -1.01
C MET A 33 -18.74 -1.04 -1.97
N ILE A 34 -17.70 -0.43 -1.42
CA ILE A 34 -16.66 0.25 -2.18
C ILE A 34 -15.29 -0.19 -1.67
N ILE A 35 -14.30 -0.18 -2.56
CA ILE A 35 -12.91 -0.35 -2.16
C ILE A 35 -12.41 1.03 -1.76
N ASN A 36 -12.06 1.19 -0.49
CA ASN A 36 -11.62 2.49 0.05
C ASN A 36 -10.13 2.71 -0.14
N ASN A 37 -9.32 1.78 0.36
CA ASN A 37 -7.87 1.91 0.38
C ASN A 37 -7.24 0.63 -0.14
N VAL A 38 -6.28 0.79 -1.04
CA VAL A 38 -5.35 -0.26 -1.42
C VAL A 38 -3.98 0.14 -0.88
N ILE A 39 -3.47 -0.64 0.06
CA ILE A 39 -2.26 -0.32 0.82
C ILE A 39 -1.17 -1.33 0.45
N THR A 40 0.03 -0.86 0.17
CA THR A 40 1.23 -1.69 0.04
C THR A 40 2.27 -1.25 1.06
N ILE A 41 2.88 -2.22 1.73
CA ILE A 41 4.00 -1.97 2.65
C ILE A 41 5.29 -2.29 1.89
N VAL A 42 6.19 -1.33 1.82
CA VAL A 42 7.50 -1.45 1.17
C VAL A 42 8.57 -1.53 2.24
N ASP A 43 9.27 -2.66 2.26
CA ASP A 43 10.46 -2.84 3.08
C ASP A 43 11.65 -2.14 2.44
N LEU A 44 12.16 -1.09 3.10
CA LEU A 44 13.28 -0.32 2.59
C LEU A 44 14.59 -1.12 2.57
N CYS A 45 14.81 -2.03 3.53
CA CYS A 45 16.03 -2.82 3.60
C CYS A 45 16.12 -3.83 2.46
N ASN A 46 14.98 -4.37 2.04
CA ASN A 46 14.89 -5.44 1.05
C ASN A 46 14.34 -4.96 -0.30
N PHE A 47 14.21 -3.64 -0.51
CA PHE A 47 13.57 -3.07 -1.69
C PHE A 47 14.16 -3.62 -3.00
N TYR A 48 15.48 -3.53 -3.17
CA TYR A 48 16.16 -3.97 -4.40
C TYR A 48 16.11 -5.50 -4.56
N GLU A 49 16.29 -6.24 -3.46
CA GLU A 49 16.19 -7.70 -3.50
C GLU A 49 14.80 -8.17 -3.92
N TYR A 50 13.75 -7.53 -3.39
CA TYR A 50 12.37 -7.89 -3.72
C TYR A 50 11.98 -7.44 -5.12
N GLU A 51 12.47 -6.29 -5.56
CA GLU A 51 12.38 -5.83 -6.94
C GLU A 51 12.98 -6.86 -7.92
N ASP A 52 14.19 -7.35 -7.64
CA ASP A 52 14.89 -8.31 -8.50
C ASP A 52 14.27 -9.72 -8.46
N ASN A 53 13.95 -10.22 -7.26
CA ASN A 53 13.53 -11.61 -7.07
C ASN A 53 12.06 -11.84 -7.45
N PHE A 54 11.17 -10.90 -7.15
CA PHE A 54 9.72 -11.04 -7.39
C PHE A 54 9.24 -10.26 -8.61
N GLY A 55 10.05 -9.33 -9.12
CA GLY A 55 9.82 -8.61 -10.37
C GLY A 55 8.41 -8.04 -10.46
N ASN A 56 7.65 -8.54 -11.44
CA ASN A 56 6.32 -8.03 -11.73
C ASN A 56 5.32 -8.23 -10.57
N PHE A 57 5.48 -9.23 -9.70
CA PHE A 57 4.58 -9.39 -8.55
C PHE A 57 4.78 -8.28 -7.51
N TYR A 58 6.03 -7.89 -7.25
CA TYR A 58 6.36 -6.80 -6.34
C TYR A 58 5.95 -5.45 -6.93
N LEU A 59 6.33 -5.18 -8.17
CA LEU A 59 5.97 -3.94 -8.85
C LEU A 59 4.48 -3.78 -9.08
N ASN A 60 3.73 -4.87 -9.29
CA ASN A 60 2.26 -4.81 -9.42
C ASN A 60 1.62 -4.33 -8.12
N GLN A 61 2.13 -4.72 -6.96
CA GLN A 61 1.62 -4.22 -5.67
C GLN A 61 1.84 -2.71 -5.56
N ILE A 62 3.07 -2.25 -5.79
CA ILE A 62 3.43 -0.82 -5.75
C ILE A 62 2.56 0.00 -6.73
N LYS A 63 2.43 -0.47 -7.98
CA LYS A 63 1.68 0.23 -9.05
C LYS A 63 0.18 0.34 -8.83
N ASN A 64 -0.41 -0.57 -8.05
CA ASN A 64 -1.85 -0.62 -7.85
C ASN A 64 -2.28 -0.12 -6.46
N ALA A 65 -1.33 0.31 -5.61
CA ALA A 65 -1.63 0.90 -4.33
C ALA A 65 -2.07 2.36 -4.46
N ASN A 66 -2.99 2.79 -3.59
CA ASN A 66 -3.28 4.20 -3.36
C ASN A 66 -2.44 4.77 -2.21
N ILE A 67 -1.98 3.90 -1.30
CA ILE A 67 -1.14 4.26 -0.17
C ILE A 67 0.05 3.32 -0.14
N ILE A 68 1.25 3.88 -0.05
CA ILE A 68 2.48 3.13 0.17
C ILE A 68 3.01 3.48 1.55
N LEU A 69 3.17 2.48 2.41
CA LEU A 69 3.79 2.62 3.72
C LEU A 69 5.21 2.09 3.64
N LEU A 70 6.20 2.86 4.07
CA LEU A 70 7.57 2.35 4.13
C LEU A 70 7.79 1.66 5.49
N SER A 71 8.65 0.64 5.57
CA SER A 71 9.05 0.03 6.84
C SER A 71 10.58 0.01 6.98
N HIS A 72 11.06 -0.24 8.20
CA HIS A 72 12.49 -0.28 8.54
C HIS A 72 13.25 1.04 8.26
N PHE A 73 12.60 2.19 8.45
CA PHE A 73 13.17 3.54 8.26
C PHE A 73 14.54 3.77 8.90
N LYS A 74 14.75 3.17 10.09
CA LYS A 74 15.96 3.38 10.89
C LYS A 74 17.12 2.48 10.49
N GLU A 75 16.88 1.56 9.56
CA GLU A 75 17.82 0.53 9.15
C GLU A 75 18.42 0.82 7.77
N VAL A 76 18.00 1.91 7.12
CA VAL A 76 18.57 2.43 5.88
C VAL A 76 19.07 3.86 6.06
N ASP A 77 20.11 4.21 5.31
CA ASP A 77 20.62 5.58 5.30
C ASP A 77 19.64 6.51 4.57
N LYS A 78 19.62 7.78 4.97
CA LYS A 78 18.71 8.79 4.41
C LYS A 78 18.83 8.95 2.90
N SER A 79 20.05 8.86 2.35
CA SER A 79 20.27 8.93 0.91
C SER A 79 19.63 7.75 0.16
N ASP A 80 19.71 6.54 0.73
CA ASP A 80 19.15 5.36 0.10
C ASP A 80 17.62 5.38 0.17
N MET A 81 17.07 5.85 1.28
CA MET A 81 15.64 6.10 1.42
C MET A 81 15.12 7.08 0.36
N GLU A 82 15.78 8.23 0.17
CA GLU A 82 15.38 9.23 -0.82
C GLU A 82 15.38 8.65 -2.25
N ILE A 83 16.38 7.82 -2.58
CA ILE A 83 16.45 7.13 -3.89
C ILE A 83 15.29 6.14 -4.05
N ILE A 84 14.98 5.37 -2.99
CA ILE A 84 13.87 4.41 -3.05
C ILE A 84 12.52 5.14 -3.17
N VAL A 85 12.32 6.24 -2.44
CA VAL A 85 11.10 7.06 -2.54
C VAL A 85 10.92 7.64 -3.94
N ASP A 86 11.99 8.11 -4.57
CA ASP A 86 11.94 8.60 -5.96
C ASP A 86 11.56 7.47 -6.93
N LYS A 87 12.15 6.28 -6.78
CA LYS A 87 11.75 5.09 -7.57
C LYS A 87 10.27 4.74 -7.38
N LEU A 88 9.78 4.71 -6.14
CA LEU A 88 8.38 4.42 -5.83
C LEU A 88 7.44 5.44 -6.47
N SER A 89 7.80 6.72 -6.42
CA SER A 89 7.05 7.81 -7.06
C SER A 89 7.03 7.65 -8.59
N ASN A 90 8.14 7.25 -9.20
CA ASN A 90 8.22 6.95 -10.63
C ASN A 90 7.40 5.70 -11.02
N TYR A 91 7.29 4.71 -10.12
CA TYR A 91 6.46 3.54 -10.37
C TYR A 91 4.97 3.80 -10.19
N ASN A 92 4.60 4.72 -9.30
CA ASN A 92 3.22 5.07 -9.03
C ASN A 92 3.07 6.53 -8.59
N GLU A 93 2.88 7.42 -9.57
CA GLU A 93 2.68 8.86 -9.35
C GLU A 93 1.40 9.19 -8.56
N ASN A 94 0.45 8.23 -8.48
CA ASN A 94 -0.84 8.43 -7.82
C ASN A 94 -0.87 7.94 -6.37
N ALA A 95 0.19 7.27 -5.90
CA ALA A 95 0.24 6.76 -4.53
C ALA A 95 0.62 7.86 -3.54
N TYR A 96 -0.08 7.89 -2.41
CA TYR A 96 0.36 8.66 -1.25
C TYR A 96 1.40 7.84 -0.47
N ILE A 97 2.66 8.28 -0.51
CA ILE A 97 3.77 7.62 0.20
C ILE A 97 3.88 8.19 1.62
N ILE A 98 3.80 7.31 2.62
CA ILE A 98 3.91 7.68 4.03
C ILE A 98 5.33 7.36 4.51
N GLU A 99 6.14 8.40 4.61
CA GLU A 99 7.51 8.37 5.09
C GLU A 99 7.59 8.54 6.63
N GLU A 100 6.78 7.78 7.38
CA GLU A 100 6.80 7.80 8.85
C GLU A 100 6.89 6.40 9.45
N ASP A 101 7.58 6.27 10.58
CA ASP A 101 7.71 5.02 11.35
C ASP A 101 6.37 4.64 12.03
N TRP A 102 5.46 4.07 11.22
CA TRP A 102 4.07 3.77 11.58
C TRP A 102 3.93 2.58 12.53
N TYR A 103 4.95 1.72 12.66
CA TYR A 103 4.92 0.54 13.53
C TYR A 103 5.47 0.82 14.94
N PHE A 104 6.47 1.71 15.06
CA PHE A 104 7.14 1.96 16.35
C PHE A 104 6.36 2.91 17.27
N VAL A 105 5.39 3.65 16.73
CA VAL A 105 4.51 4.51 17.52
C VAL A 105 3.34 3.67 18.02
N LYS A 106 3.34 3.34 19.32
CA LYS A 106 2.39 2.46 20.04
C LYS A 106 0.89 2.77 19.89
N GLU A 107 0.51 3.88 19.26
CA GLU A 107 -0.87 4.18 18.89
C GLU A 107 -0.98 4.23 17.38
N LEU A 108 -1.89 3.42 16.85
CA LEU A 108 -2.13 3.20 15.42
C LEU A 108 -2.56 4.50 14.72
N LYS A 109 -1.60 5.37 14.36
CA LYS A 109 -1.81 6.52 13.47
C LYS A 109 -2.32 6.08 12.10
N LEU A 110 -2.09 4.82 11.71
CA LEU A 110 -2.54 4.30 10.42
C LEU A 110 -4.05 4.49 10.22
N LYS A 111 -4.86 4.29 11.26
CA LYS A 111 -6.30 4.55 11.18
C LYS A 111 -6.56 6.03 10.85
N HIS A 112 -5.87 6.96 11.52
CA HIS A 112 -6.02 8.39 11.26
C HIS A 112 -5.54 8.77 9.85
N TYR A 113 -4.45 8.18 9.35
CA TYR A 113 -3.99 8.41 7.97
C TYR A 113 -5.01 7.93 6.95
N ILE A 114 -5.53 6.72 7.14
CA ILE A 114 -6.57 6.16 6.28
C ILE A 114 -7.82 7.04 6.29
N GLU A 115 -8.30 7.45 7.48
CA GLU A 115 -9.47 8.30 7.60
C GLU A 115 -9.24 9.69 6.98
N ALA A 116 -8.07 10.29 7.17
CA ALA A 116 -7.72 11.59 6.58
C ALA A 116 -7.68 11.52 5.04
N LEU A 117 -7.13 10.44 4.47
CA LEU A 117 -7.07 10.25 3.02
C LEU A 117 -8.45 9.98 2.42
N GLU A 118 -9.36 9.35 3.17
CA GLU A 118 -10.75 9.16 2.75
C GLU A 118 -11.56 10.46 2.77
N ILE A 119 -11.31 11.36 3.73
CA ILE A 119 -11.99 12.65 3.85
C ILE A 119 -11.48 13.65 2.79
N ASN A 120 -10.17 13.65 2.53
CA ASN A 120 -9.52 14.61 1.64
C ASN A 120 -9.45 14.16 0.18
N ARG A 121 -10.30 13.21 -0.25
CA ARG A 121 -10.30 12.65 -1.62
C ARG A 121 -10.08 13.75 -2.68
N VAL A 122 -8.84 13.79 -3.19
CA VAL A 122 -8.45 14.27 -4.51
C VAL A 122 -9.02 13.32 -5.56
#